data_AF-A0A3Q2QYQ5-F1
#
_entry.id   AF-A0A3Q2QYQ5-F1
#
_cell.length_a   1.000
_cell.length_b   1.000
_cell.length_c   1.000
_cell.angle_alpha   90.00
_cell.angle_beta   90.00
_cell.angle_gamma   90.00
#
_symmetry.space_group_name_H-M   'P 1'
#
loop_
_entity.id
_entity.type
_entity.pdbx_description
1 polymer ?
#
loop_
_entity_poly.entity_id
_entity_poly.type
_entity_poly.pdbx_seq_one_letter_code
_entity_poly.pdbx_strand_id
1 'polypeptide(L)'
;MARILFAVLFLTGQTFSVNICNDKYVMFSRVFDYHFVDQPLTWTEAQTYCRQRYVDLATIQNSEEIAQLLNTLSSFGHASEVWVGLFYEINWAWSDGFSGSGADYRSWKTSYNEPNFASASQFCVCSDSNGKWWDDFCGNHYPFLCENGFTQSEAEMVVFKTLRNVC
;
A
#
# COMPACT_ATOMS: atom_id res chain seq x y z
N MET A 1 -30.29 40.57 1.07
CA MET A 1 -29.26 40.83 2.10
C MET A 1 -28.95 39.50 2.78
N ALA A 2 -27.79 38.90 2.49
CA ALA A 2 -27.35 37.70 3.18
C ALA A 2 -27.05 38.04 4.64
N ARG A 3 -27.57 37.25 5.58
CA ARG A 3 -27.22 37.37 7.00
C ARG A 3 -26.28 36.22 7.33
N ILE A 4 -25.03 36.55 7.65
CA ILE A 4 -24.06 35.58 8.18
C ILE A 4 -24.40 35.42 9.67
N LEU A 5 -24.87 34.23 10.07
CA LEU A 5 -24.98 33.87 11.48
C LEU A 5 -23.89 32.85 11.82
N PHE A 6 -23.01 33.21 12.75
CA PHE A 6 -22.05 32.29 13.34
C PHE A 6 -22.75 31.46 14.41
N ALA A 7 -23.05 30.20 14.13
CA ALA A 7 -23.47 29.25 15.15
C ALA A 7 -22.26 28.39 15.54
N VAL A 8 -21.72 28.63 16.74
CA VAL A 8 -20.59 27.86 17.27
C VAL A 8 -21.15 26.63 18.00
N LEU A 9 -21.05 25.45 17.39
CA LEU A 9 -21.37 24.18 18.05
C LEU A 9 -20.09 23.62 18.70
N PHE A 10 -19.96 23.87 20.00
CA PHE A 10 -18.85 23.41 20.84
C PHE A 10 -19.00 21.95 21.26
N LEU A 11 -18.76 20.98 20.36
CA LEU A 11 -18.69 19.57 20.79
C LEU A 11 -17.33 18.91 20.60
N THR A 12 -16.38 19.49 19.86
CA THR A 12 -15.02 18.91 19.71
C THR A 12 -13.88 19.92 19.54
N GLY A 13 -14.11 21.22 19.80
CA GLY A 13 -13.05 22.24 19.67
C GLY A 13 -12.66 22.59 18.23
N GLN A 14 -13.42 22.14 17.23
CA GLN A 14 -13.26 22.55 15.82
C GLN A 14 -14.19 23.72 15.47
N THR A 15 -13.69 24.67 14.68
CA THR A 15 -14.49 25.77 14.12
C THR A 15 -15.03 25.37 12.74
N PHE A 16 -16.35 25.33 12.60
CA PHE A 16 -17.00 25.05 11.32
C PHE A 16 -17.64 26.33 10.79
N SER A 17 -17.35 26.69 9.54
CA SER A 17 -18.05 27.78 8.85
C SER A 17 -19.24 27.19 8.10
N VAL A 18 -20.47 27.51 8.52
CA VAL A 18 -21.70 27.06 7.85
C VAL A 18 -22.25 28.18 6.99
N ASN A 19 -22.21 28.03 5.65
CA ASN A 19 -22.91 28.91 4.73
C ASN A 19 -24.28 28.31 4.41
N ILE A 20 -25.35 28.97 4.89
CA ILE A 20 -26.73 28.57 4.59
C ILE A 20 -27.16 29.24 3.29
N CYS A 21 -27.36 28.46 2.22
CA CYS A 21 -28.01 28.94 1.00
C CYS A 21 -29.09 27.94 0.58
N ASN A 22 -30.36 28.37 0.65
CA ASN A 22 -31.57 27.68 0.17
C ASN A 22 -31.69 26.17 0.47
N ASP A 23 -31.99 25.87 1.74
CA ASP A 23 -32.73 24.70 2.29
C ASP A 23 -32.44 23.26 1.86
N LYS A 24 -31.55 22.93 0.92
CA LYS A 24 -31.07 21.55 0.72
C LYS A 24 -29.62 21.53 0.25
N TYR A 25 -28.87 20.57 0.80
CA TYR A 25 -27.44 20.22 0.58
C TYR A 25 -26.43 20.88 1.53
N VAL A 26 -26.01 20.10 2.54
CA VAL A 26 -24.78 20.30 3.30
C VAL A 26 -23.61 19.91 2.39
N MET A 27 -22.91 20.89 1.85
CA MET A 27 -21.60 20.66 1.25
C MET A 27 -20.62 20.40 2.40
N PHE A 28 -20.32 19.14 2.69
CA PHE A 28 -19.18 18.78 3.52
C PHE A 28 -17.92 19.11 2.72
N SER A 29 -17.45 20.35 2.78
CA SER A 29 -16.08 20.65 2.39
C SER A 29 -15.19 19.99 3.44
N ARG A 30 -14.46 18.94 3.04
CA ARG A 30 -13.42 18.36 3.89
C ARG A 30 -12.38 19.46 4.12
N VAL A 31 -12.24 19.92 5.35
CA VAL A 31 -11.12 20.78 5.74
C VAL A 31 -9.98 19.83 6.07
N PHE A 32 -8.87 19.90 5.32
CA PHE A 32 -7.72 19.04 5.57
C PHE A 32 -6.82 19.74 6.58
N ASP A 33 -6.78 19.20 7.78
CA ASP A 33 -5.93 19.72 8.85
C ASP A 33 -4.66 18.88 8.92
N TYR A 34 -3.59 19.36 8.27
CA TYR A 34 -2.29 18.70 8.31
C TYR A 34 -1.49 19.16 9.53
N HIS A 35 -0.97 18.20 10.29
CA HIS A 35 -0.11 18.47 11.43
C HIS A 35 1.36 18.21 11.07
N PHE A 36 2.19 19.24 11.14
CA PHE A 36 3.63 19.13 10.91
C PHE A 36 4.34 18.63 12.17
N VAL A 37 5.23 17.64 12.02
CA VAL A 37 6.01 17.04 13.12
C VAL A 37 7.49 17.21 12.79
N ASP A 38 8.19 18.04 13.54
CA ASP A 38 9.62 18.31 13.36
C ASP A 38 10.50 17.24 14.03
N GLN A 39 10.35 15.98 13.59
CA GLN A 39 11.14 14.84 14.07
C GLN A 39 11.60 14.00 12.87
N PRO A 40 12.92 13.87 12.62
CA PRO A 40 13.42 13.06 11.50
C PRO A 40 13.27 11.57 11.83
N LEU A 41 12.35 10.90 11.13
CA LEU A 41 12.03 9.48 11.27
C LEU A 41 12.06 8.79 9.90
N THR A 42 12.32 7.47 9.88
CA THR A 42 12.07 6.67 8.66
C THR A 42 10.58 6.67 8.33
N TRP A 43 10.20 6.36 7.09
CA TRP A 43 8.78 6.38 6.68
C TRP A 43 7.89 5.51 7.58
N THR A 44 8.35 4.30 7.91
CA THR A 44 7.62 3.35 8.79
C THR A 44 7.49 3.87 10.22
N GLU A 45 8.54 4.50 10.76
CA GLU A 45 8.49 5.13 12.09
C GLU A 45 7.55 6.33 12.11
N ALA A 46 7.59 7.18 11.08
CA ALA A 46 6.69 8.32 10.93
C ALA A 46 5.22 7.87 10.81
N GLN A 47 4.94 6.83 10.02
CA GLN A 47 3.60 6.22 9.93
C GLN A 47 3.12 5.70 11.29
N THR A 48 3.99 4.98 11.99
CA THR A 48 3.69 4.44 13.32
C THR A 48 3.39 5.57 14.31
N TYR A 49 4.20 6.63 14.30
CA TYR A 49 3.99 7.82 15.13
C TYR A 49 2.64 8.49 14.82
N CYS A 50 2.33 8.69 13.55
CA CYS A 50 1.06 9.28 13.12
C CYS A 50 -0.13 8.44 13.54
N ARG A 51 -0.09 7.11 13.42
CA ARG A 51 -1.18 6.22 13.88
C ARG A 51 -1.35 6.17 15.39
N GLN A 52 -0.30 6.49 16.16
CA GLN A 52 -0.37 6.54 17.62
C GLN A 52 -0.93 7.87 18.15
N ARG A 53 -0.77 8.98 17.42
CA ARG A 53 -1.07 10.34 17.90
C ARG A 53 -2.12 11.10 17.08
N TYR A 54 -2.30 10.70 15.83
CA TYR A 54 -3.17 11.29 14.83
C TYR A 54 -3.91 10.16 14.08
N VAL A 55 -4.25 10.36 12.79
CA VAL A 55 -4.91 9.34 11.97
C VAL A 55 -3.88 8.47 11.24
N ASP A 56 -3.09 9.06 10.34
CA ASP A 56 -2.01 8.42 9.58
C ASP A 56 -1.15 9.52 8.94
N LEU A 57 -0.13 9.16 8.16
CA LEU A 57 0.56 10.09 7.27
C LEU A 57 -0.41 10.74 6.27
N ALA A 58 -0.08 11.96 5.83
CA ALA A 58 -0.94 12.77 4.98
C ALA A 58 -1.31 12.09 3.65
N THR A 59 -2.61 11.99 3.35
CA THR A 59 -3.13 11.67 2.02
C THR A 59 -3.40 12.98 1.27
N ILE A 60 -3.06 13.02 -0.03
CA ILE A 60 -3.23 14.20 -0.89
C ILE A 60 -3.97 13.74 -2.16
N GLN A 61 -5.21 14.17 -2.34
CA GLN A 61 -6.09 13.68 -3.42
C GLN A 61 -6.27 14.67 -4.57
N ASN A 62 -5.92 15.95 -4.36
CA ASN A 62 -6.16 17.02 -5.33
C ASN A 62 -5.27 18.24 -5.07
N SER A 63 -5.41 19.26 -5.93
CA SER A 63 -4.64 20.51 -5.87
C SER A 63 -5.02 21.44 -4.70
N GLU A 64 -6.19 21.26 -4.08
CA GLU A 64 -6.56 22.04 -2.90
C GLU A 64 -5.84 21.49 -1.66
N GLU A 65 -5.76 20.17 -1.56
CA GLU A 65 -5.01 19.45 -0.51
C GLU A 65 -3.52 19.75 -0.57
N ILE A 66 -2.90 19.77 -1.77
CA ILE A 66 -1.48 20.14 -1.88
C ILE A 66 -1.25 21.60 -1.43
N ALA A 67 -2.17 22.51 -1.73
CA ALA A 67 -2.07 23.90 -1.27
C ALA A 67 -2.18 24.00 0.27
N GLN A 68 -3.06 23.22 0.89
CA GLN A 68 -3.16 23.16 2.35
C GLN A 68 -1.89 22.59 2.99
N LEU A 69 -1.29 21.54 2.42
CA LEU A 69 0.00 21.02 2.88
C LEU A 69 1.09 22.10 2.84
N LEU A 70 1.24 22.79 1.72
CA LEU A 70 2.23 23.84 1.54
C LEU A 70 2.03 25.01 2.51
N ASN A 71 0.76 25.41 2.73
CA ASN A 71 0.42 26.42 3.72
C ASN A 71 0.83 25.99 5.14
N THR A 72 0.54 24.75 5.54
CA THR A 72 0.99 24.20 6.83
C THR A 72 2.51 24.28 6.94
N LEU A 73 3.26 23.74 5.97
CA LEU A 73 4.73 23.76 6.02
C LEU A 73 5.30 25.18 6.11
N SER A 74 4.75 26.11 5.31
CA SER A 74 5.17 27.51 5.32
C SER A 74 4.90 28.20 6.66
N SER A 75 3.81 27.85 7.35
CA SER A 75 3.48 28.40 8.68
C SER A 75 4.48 28.01 9.76
N PHE A 76 5.17 26.88 9.57
CA PHE A 76 6.28 26.42 10.43
C PHE A 76 7.66 26.85 9.90
N GLY A 77 7.72 27.61 8.80
CA GLY A 77 8.98 28.00 8.16
C GLY A 77 9.78 26.81 7.60
N HIS A 78 9.13 25.68 7.34
CA HIS A 78 9.78 24.47 6.85
C HIS A 78 9.86 24.47 5.32
N ALA A 79 11.04 24.15 4.77
CA ALA A 79 11.31 24.18 3.33
C ALA A 79 11.98 22.90 2.79
N SER A 80 12.18 21.88 3.63
CA SER A 80 12.75 20.58 3.24
C SER A 80 11.68 19.52 2.97
N GLU A 81 12.12 18.33 2.58
CA GLU A 81 11.30 17.18 2.24
C GLU A 81 10.54 16.64 3.46
N VAL A 82 9.28 16.24 3.25
CA VAL A 82 8.44 15.60 4.25
C VAL A 82 7.86 14.29 3.73
N TRP A 83 7.67 13.31 4.61
CA TRP A 83 6.97 12.07 4.26
C TRP A 83 5.47 12.33 4.06
N VAL A 84 4.89 11.69 3.04
CA VAL A 84 3.45 11.60 2.82
C VAL A 84 3.01 10.13 2.86
N GLY A 85 1.72 9.89 3.04
CA GLY A 85 1.18 8.55 3.28
C GLY A 85 1.13 7.64 2.06
N LEU A 86 1.54 8.11 0.88
CA LEU A 86 1.63 7.27 -0.30
C LEU A 86 2.86 6.37 -0.20
N PHE A 87 2.64 5.06 -0.28
CA PHE A 87 3.69 4.04 -0.32
C PHE A 87 3.34 2.98 -1.35
N TYR A 88 4.34 2.18 -1.74
CA TYR A 88 4.16 1.04 -2.61
C TYR A 88 4.43 -0.24 -1.82
N GLU A 89 3.60 -1.27 -2.04
CA GLU A 89 3.75 -2.61 -1.46
C GLU A 89 3.93 -3.61 -2.60
N ILE A 90 4.92 -4.49 -2.48
CA ILE A 90 5.25 -5.47 -3.52
C ILE A 90 4.76 -6.84 -3.11
N ASN A 91 3.80 -7.35 -3.87
CA ASN A 91 3.29 -8.70 -3.73
C ASN A 91 3.89 -9.59 -4.83
N TRP A 92 4.90 -10.38 -4.47
CA TRP A 92 5.50 -11.36 -5.38
C TRP A 92 4.48 -12.43 -5.78
N ALA A 93 4.29 -12.62 -7.08
CA ALA A 93 3.36 -13.61 -7.63
C ALA A 93 4.05 -14.50 -8.67
N TRP A 94 3.55 -15.72 -8.83
CA TRP A 94 3.96 -16.62 -9.90
C TRP A 94 3.34 -16.20 -11.23
N SER A 95 4.09 -16.34 -12.32
CA SER A 95 3.69 -15.86 -13.65
C SER A 95 2.51 -16.63 -14.27
N ASP A 96 2.27 -17.85 -13.81
CA ASP A 96 1.12 -18.69 -14.18
C ASP A 96 -0.16 -18.34 -13.39
N GLY A 97 -0.06 -17.43 -12.40
CA GLY A 97 -1.15 -17.07 -11.52
C GLY A 97 -1.38 -18.05 -10.36
N PHE A 98 -0.43 -18.94 -10.05
CA PHE A 98 -0.58 -19.88 -8.93
C PHE A 98 -0.75 -19.15 -7.59
N SER A 99 -1.91 -19.37 -6.96
CA SER A 99 -2.31 -18.77 -5.68
C SER A 99 -2.78 -19.79 -4.65
N GLY A 100 -2.47 -21.07 -4.86
CA GLY A 100 -2.89 -22.16 -3.97
C GLY A 100 -2.02 -22.29 -2.71
N SER A 101 -2.20 -23.39 -1.97
CA SER A 101 -1.35 -23.72 -0.83
C SER A 101 0.12 -23.81 -1.27
N GLY A 102 1.00 -23.07 -0.60
CA GLY A 102 2.44 -23.02 -0.91
C GLY A 102 2.83 -21.93 -1.91
N ALA A 103 1.87 -21.15 -2.45
CA ALA A 103 2.16 -20.02 -3.33
C ALA A 103 2.98 -18.91 -2.65
N ASP A 104 3.07 -18.92 -1.33
CA ASP A 104 3.85 -18.03 -0.46
C ASP A 104 5.28 -18.51 -0.18
N TYR A 105 5.66 -19.72 -0.62
CA TYR A 105 7.02 -20.23 -0.43
C TYR A 105 8.07 -19.36 -1.15
N ARG A 106 9.11 -18.93 -0.42
CA ARG A 106 10.23 -18.15 -0.98
C ARG A 106 11.56 -18.69 -0.47
N SER A 107 12.54 -18.86 -1.37
CA SER A 107 13.92 -19.26 -1.04
C SER A 107 14.90 -18.10 -1.21
N TRP A 108 14.60 -16.96 -0.57
CA TRP A 108 15.40 -15.75 -0.67
C TRP A 108 16.83 -15.93 -0.16
N LYS A 109 17.77 -15.24 -0.80
CA LYS A 109 19.16 -15.21 -0.39
C LYS A 109 19.37 -14.27 0.81
N THR A 110 19.67 -14.85 1.96
CA THR A 110 19.81 -14.11 3.23
C THR A 110 21.06 -13.22 3.30
N SER A 111 22.15 -13.59 2.61
CA SER A 111 23.43 -12.86 2.69
C SER A 111 23.37 -11.44 2.13
N TYR A 112 22.35 -11.13 1.33
CA TYR A 112 22.13 -9.82 0.70
C TYR A 112 20.81 -9.17 1.13
N ASN A 113 20.15 -9.74 2.15
CA ASN A 113 18.81 -9.33 2.60
C ASN A 113 17.78 -9.26 1.46
N GLU A 114 17.77 -10.28 0.59
CA GLU A 114 16.83 -10.31 -0.53
C GLU A 114 15.38 -10.57 -0.09
N PRO A 115 14.39 -10.06 -0.83
CA PRO A 115 14.53 -9.13 -1.96
C PRO A 115 14.86 -7.71 -1.45
N ASN A 116 15.91 -7.09 -1.99
CA ASN A 116 16.43 -5.81 -1.50
C ASN A 116 16.02 -4.59 -2.35
N PHE A 117 15.40 -4.80 -3.50
CA PHE A 117 14.90 -3.75 -4.39
C PHE A 117 15.96 -2.68 -4.70
N ALA A 118 17.22 -3.08 -4.91
CA ALA A 118 18.38 -2.17 -4.99
C ALA A 118 18.27 -1.05 -6.04
N SER A 119 17.35 -1.16 -7.01
CA SER A 119 17.13 -0.12 -8.03
C SER A 119 15.65 0.25 -8.26
N ALA A 120 14.73 -0.14 -7.38
CA ALA A 120 13.28 0.06 -7.57
C ALA A 120 12.75 -0.41 -8.95
N SER A 121 13.45 -1.36 -9.58
CA SER A 121 13.25 -1.82 -10.95
C SER A 121 13.52 -3.32 -11.14
N GLN A 122 13.90 -3.99 -10.05
CA GLN A 122 14.17 -5.42 -10.01
C GLN A 122 12.88 -6.13 -9.55
N PHE A 123 12.02 -6.46 -10.51
CA PHE A 123 10.68 -7.02 -10.24
C PHE A 123 10.51 -8.46 -10.78
N CYS A 124 11.60 -9.11 -11.18
CA CYS A 124 11.61 -10.49 -11.63
C CYS A 124 12.59 -11.31 -10.80
N VAL A 125 12.37 -12.61 -10.64
CA VAL A 125 13.17 -13.47 -9.75
C VAL A 125 14.04 -14.41 -10.56
N CYS A 126 15.33 -14.50 -10.19
CA CYS A 126 16.27 -15.49 -10.70
C CYS A 126 16.68 -16.47 -9.60
N SER A 127 17.15 -17.66 -9.98
CA SER A 127 17.68 -18.66 -9.05
C SER A 127 19.08 -19.09 -9.46
N ASP A 128 19.95 -19.36 -8.48
CA ASP A 128 21.23 -20.02 -8.70
C ASP A 128 21.09 -21.55 -8.68
N SER A 129 22.23 -22.23 -8.91
CA SER A 129 22.34 -23.69 -8.84
C SER A 129 22.13 -24.29 -7.45
N ASN A 130 22.07 -23.46 -6.40
CA ASN A 130 21.78 -23.88 -5.02
C ASN A 130 20.29 -23.68 -4.67
N GLY A 131 19.47 -23.24 -5.62
CA GLY A 131 18.06 -22.93 -5.38
C GLY A 131 17.84 -21.67 -4.55
N LYS A 132 18.79 -20.71 -4.55
CA LYS A 132 18.67 -19.42 -3.87
C LYS A 132 18.27 -18.31 -4.83
N TRP A 133 17.37 -17.45 -4.37
CA TRP A 133 16.69 -16.46 -5.19
C TRP A 133 17.13 -15.02 -4.89
N TRP A 134 17.11 -14.17 -5.91
CA TRP A 134 17.24 -12.72 -5.81
C TRP A 134 16.34 -12.04 -6.85
N ASP A 135 15.93 -10.81 -6.57
CA ASP A 135 15.26 -9.97 -7.56
C ASP A 135 16.25 -9.37 -8.55
N ASP A 136 15.83 -9.26 -9.80
CA ASP A 136 16.63 -8.65 -10.86
C ASP A 136 15.76 -7.95 -11.91
N PHE A 137 16.41 -7.18 -12.78
CA PHE A 137 15.77 -6.47 -13.89
C PHE A 137 15.13 -7.49 -14.85
N CYS A 138 13.82 -7.35 -15.07
CA CYS A 138 13.08 -8.21 -15.99
C CYS A 138 13.59 -8.17 -17.44
N GLY A 139 14.33 -7.13 -17.83
CA GLY A 139 14.95 -7.01 -19.15
C GLY A 139 16.28 -7.75 -19.32
N ASN A 140 16.81 -8.37 -18.26
CA ASN A 140 18.04 -9.15 -18.36
C ASN A 140 17.80 -10.47 -19.10
N HIS A 141 18.78 -10.89 -19.90
CA HIS A 141 18.72 -12.16 -20.63
C HIS A 141 19.31 -13.30 -19.81
N TYR A 142 18.46 -14.20 -19.32
CA TYR A 142 18.86 -15.40 -18.60
C TYR A 142 18.36 -16.68 -19.29
N PRO A 143 19.09 -17.80 -19.15
CA PRO A 143 18.50 -19.12 -19.35
C PRO A 143 17.29 -19.32 -18.42
N PHE A 144 16.27 -20.05 -18.88
CA PHE A 144 15.01 -20.23 -18.16
C PHE A 144 14.58 -21.70 -18.13
N LEU A 145 13.69 -22.02 -17.19
CA LEU A 145 13.05 -23.33 -17.04
C LEU A 145 11.55 -23.19 -17.35
N CYS A 146 11.00 -24.18 -18.05
CA CYS A 146 9.56 -24.30 -18.26
C CYS A 146 9.02 -25.47 -17.43
N GLU A 147 7.82 -25.32 -16.88
CA GLU A 147 7.08 -26.42 -16.28
C GLU A 147 6.27 -27.14 -17.36
N ASN A 148 6.28 -28.48 -17.34
CA ASN A 148 5.34 -29.26 -18.13
C ASN A 148 3.99 -29.24 -17.43
N GLY A 149 2.90 -28.98 -18.16
CA GLY A 149 1.57 -29.21 -17.61
C GLY A 149 1.39 -30.66 -17.18
N PHE A 150 0.47 -30.91 -16.24
CA PHE A 150 0.09 -32.27 -15.88
C PHE A 150 -0.40 -33.00 -17.13
N THR A 151 0.40 -33.94 -17.64
CA THR A 151 -0.10 -34.89 -18.64
C THR A 151 -1.13 -35.76 -17.94
N GLN A 152 -2.35 -35.77 -18.48
CA GLN A 152 -3.49 -36.52 -17.94
C GLN A 152 -3.34 -38.05 -18.11
N SER A 153 -2.12 -38.57 -18.11
CA SER A 153 -1.81 -40.00 -18.24
C SER A 153 -1.28 -40.64 -16.96
N GLU A 154 -1.03 -39.89 -15.89
CA GLU A 154 -0.60 -40.46 -14.60
C GLU A 154 -1.49 -40.06 -13.41
N ALA A 155 -2.51 -39.24 -13.65
CA ALA A 155 -3.64 -39.13 -12.72
C ALA A 155 -4.55 -40.34 -12.90
N GLU A 156 -4.03 -41.55 -12.59
CA GLU A 156 -4.92 -42.62 -12.17
C GLU A 156 -5.53 -42.13 -10.86
N MET A 157 -6.72 -41.61 -11.04
CA MET A 157 -7.75 -41.39 -10.06
C MET A 157 -7.82 -42.61 -9.12
N VAL A 158 -6.99 -42.65 -8.06
CA VAL A 158 -7.34 -43.33 -6.81
C VAL A 158 -8.40 -42.47 -6.11
N VAL A 159 -9.47 -42.15 -6.85
CA VAL A 159 -10.76 -41.98 -6.21
C VAL A 159 -11.07 -43.39 -5.76
N PHE A 160 -11.04 -43.58 -4.44
CA PHE A 160 -11.81 -44.62 -3.80
C PHE A 160 -13.23 -44.57 -4.38
N LYS A 161 -13.47 -45.32 -5.46
CA LYS A 161 -14.78 -45.86 -5.78
C LYS A 161 -15.07 -46.90 -4.71
N THR A 162 -15.30 -46.44 -3.48
CA THR A 162 -16.21 -47.14 -2.59
C THR A 162 -17.62 -46.80 -3.06
N LEU A 163 -17.93 -47.24 -4.29
CA LEU A 163 -19.30 -47.40 -4.71
C LEU A 163 -19.80 -48.69 -4.05
N ARG A 164 -20.72 -48.47 -3.12
CA ARG A 164 -21.70 -49.40 -2.55
C ARG A 164 -21.93 -50.64 -3.42
N ASN A 165 -21.90 -51.82 -2.81
CA ASN A 165 -23.10 -52.63 -2.53
C ASN A 165 -22.75 -53.98 -1.87
N VAL A 166 -23.75 -54.51 -1.14
CA VAL A 166 -23.86 -55.82 -0.45
C VAL A 166 -23.39 -55.78 1.01
N CYS A 167 -24.23 -55.90 2.04
CA CYS A 167 -25.64 -56.31 2.17
C CYS A 167 -26.63 -55.17 2.43
#